data_AF-A0A151RK32-F1
#
_entry.id   AF-A0A151RK32-F1
#
_cell.length_a   1.000
_cell.length_b   1.000
_cell.length_c   1.000
_cell.angle_alpha   90.00
_cell.angle_beta   90.00
_cell.angle_gamma   90.00
#
_symmetry.space_group_name_H-M   'P 1'
#
loop_
_entity.id
_entity.type
_entity.pdbx_description
1 polymer ?
#
loop_
_entity_poly.entity_id
_entity_poly.type
_entity_poly.pdbx_seq_one_letter_code
_entity_poly.pdbx_strand_id
1 'polypeptide(L)' 'QGKSMCRVEQISNLHHFQVELFFQMIDQQLQELNNYFTEANTELLLCVACLNPRNSFSAFDKEKLICSILIF' A
#
# COMPACT_ATOMS: atom_id res chain seq x y z
N GLN A 1 -17.27 -2.99 46.18
CA GLN A 1 -17.19 -3.31 44.74
C GLN A 1 -16.57 -2.10 44.04
N GLY A 2 -15.56 -2.27 43.18
CA GLY A 2 -14.90 -1.11 42.54
C GLY A 2 -13.61 -1.47 41.79
N LYS A 3 -12.95 -2.57 42.16
CA LYS A 3 -11.72 -3.04 41.50
C LYS A 3 -11.95 -3.76 40.16
N SER A 4 -13.13 -4.35 39.92
CA SER A 4 -13.43 -5.05 38.66
C SER A 4 -13.69 -4.09 37.50
N MET A 5 -14.33 -2.95 37.75
CA MET A 5 -14.73 -1.99 36.73
C MET A 5 -13.53 -1.19 36.19
N CYS A 6 -12.63 -0.71 37.07
CA CYS A 6 -11.37 -0.09 36.64
C CYS A 6 -10.50 -1.01 35.78
N ARG A 7 -10.53 -2.33 36.03
CA ARG A 7 -9.75 -3.30 35.26
C ARG A 7 -10.33 -3.50 33.85
N VAL A 8 -11.66 -3.46 33.71
CA VAL A 8 -12.33 -3.52 32.40
C VAL A 8 -12.04 -2.27 31.57
N GLU A 9 -12.10 -1.08 32.19
CA GLU A 9 -11.72 0.18 31.53
C GLU A 9 -10.26 0.20 31.10
N GLN A 10 -9.34 -0.28 31.95
CA GLN A 10 -7.91 -0.39 31.58
C GLN A 10 -7.67 -1.35 30.42
N ILE A 11 -8.36 -2.48 30.38
CA ILE A 11 -8.25 -3.44 29.26
C ILE A 11 -8.81 -2.83 27.98
N SER A 12 -9.95 -2.15 28.06
CA SER A 12 -10.56 -1.46 26.92
C SER A 12 -9.64 -0.36 26.38
N ASN A 13 -9.04 0.44 27.26
CA ASN A 13 -8.14 1.52 26.87
C ASN A 13 -6.83 0.97 26.27
N LEU A 14 -6.29 -0.11 26.83
CA LEU A 14 -5.10 -0.76 26.27
C LEU A 14 -5.36 -1.32 24.88
N HIS A 15 -6.50 -1.98 24.69
CA HIS A 15 -6.89 -2.51 23.37
C HIS A 15 -7.10 -1.37 22.36
N HIS A 16 -7.78 -0.29 22.76
CA HIS A 16 -7.96 0.88 21.91
C HIS A 16 -6.61 1.48 21.49
N PHE A 17 -5.69 1.67 22.43
CA PHE A 17 -4.35 2.17 22.16
C PHE A 17 -3.54 1.26 21.23
N GLN A 18 -3.60 -0.06 21.43
CA GLN A 18 -2.92 -1.02 20.55
C GLN A 18 -3.46 -0.98 19.12
N VAL A 19 -4.79 -0.88 18.97
CA VAL A 19 -5.43 -0.77 17.65
C VAL A 19 -5.04 0.53 16.97
N GLU A 20 -5.04 1.65 17.70
CA GLU A 20 -4.63 2.95 17.14
C GLU A 20 -3.17 2.95 16.67
N LEU A 21 -2.26 2.41 17.48
CA LEU A 21 -0.86 2.22 17.07
C LEU A 21 -0.71 1.34 15.83
N PHE A 22 -1.51 0.27 15.74
CA PHE A 22 -1.49 -0.62 14.57
C PHE A 22 -1.94 0.09 13.30
N PHE A 23 -3.02 0.88 13.37
CA PHE A 23 -3.47 1.69 12.24
C PHE A 23 -2.45 2.76 11.86
N GLN A 24 -1.85 3.45 12.84
CA GLN A 24 -0.79 4.43 12.56
C GLN A 24 0.40 3.79 11.82
N MET A 25 0.82 2.58 12.20
CA MET A 25 1.88 1.86 11.48
C MET A 25 1.48 1.49 10.05
N ILE A 26 0.23 1.08 9.82
CA ILE A 26 -0.27 0.80 8.46
C ILE A 26 -0.26 2.07 7.61
N ASP A 27 -0.77 3.19 8.14
CA ASP A 27 -0.82 4.45 7.43
C ASP A 27 0.58 4.95 7.06
N GLN A 28 1.55 4.82 7.96
CA GLN A 28 2.95 5.14 7.67
C GLN A 28 3.52 4.28 6.55
N GLN A 29 3.31 2.96 6.59
CA GLN A 29 3.78 2.07 5.52
C GLN A 29 3.12 2.38 4.18
N LEU A 30 1.82 2.68 4.16
CA LEU A 30 1.11 3.08 2.95
C LEU A 30 1.65 4.40 2.40
N GLN A 31 1.95 5.36 3.26
CA GLN A 31 2.53 6.63 2.84
C GLN A 31 3.93 6.44 2.25
N GLU A 32 4.78 5.63 2.88
CA GLU A 32 6.10 5.30 2.32
C GLU A 32 5.97 4.61 0.96
N LEU A 33 5.10 3.60 0.84
CA LEU A 33 4.84 2.93 -0.42
C LEU A 33 4.36 3.90 -1.50
N ASN A 34 3.42 4.79 -1.19
CA ASN A 34 2.93 5.78 -2.15
C ASN A 34 4.01 6.79 -2.56
N ASN A 35 4.94 7.14 -1.66
CA ASN A 35 6.07 8.00 -1.99
C ASN A 35 7.08 7.32 -2.91
N TYR A 36 7.30 6.00 -2.74
CA TYR A 36 8.20 5.22 -3.60
C TYR A 36 7.57 4.82 -4.94
N PHE A 37 6.30 4.45 -4.93
CA PHE A 37 5.51 4.04 -6.08
C PHE A 37 4.54 5.15 -6.45
N THR A 38 5.08 6.19 -7.09
CA THR A 38 4.24 7.16 -7.78
C THR A 38 3.41 6.44 -8.87
N GLU A 39 2.28 7.03 -9.25
CA GLU A 39 1.45 6.55 -10.38
C GLU A 39 2.33 6.31 -11.61
N ALA A 40 3.20 7.27 -11.88
CA ALA A 40 4.29 7.21 -12.84
C ALA A 40 5.16 5.93 -12.71
N ASN A 41 5.77 5.69 -11.55
CA ASN A 41 6.66 4.53 -11.35
C ASN A 41 5.90 3.20 -11.52
N THR A 42 4.64 3.16 -11.11
CA THR A 42 3.77 1.97 -11.24
C THR A 42 3.45 1.69 -12.70
N GLU A 43 3.08 2.71 -13.47
CA GLU A 43 2.86 2.62 -14.92
C GLU A 43 4.12 2.16 -15.66
N LEU A 44 5.29 2.71 -15.29
CA LEU A 44 6.58 2.29 -15.85
C LEU A 44 6.87 0.81 -15.54
N LEU A 45 6.64 0.36 -14.30
CA LEU A 45 6.85 -1.04 -13.92
C LEU A 45 5.92 -2.00 -14.67
N LEU A 46 4.66 -1.62 -14.87
CA LEU A 46 3.70 -2.38 -15.69
C LEU A 46 4.16 -2.45 -17.15
N CYS A 47 4.68 -1.34 -17.69
CA CYS A 47 5.29 -1.29 -19.01
C CYS A 47 6.51 -2.22 -19.13
N VAL A 48 7.38 -2.27 -18.12
CA VAL A 48 8.53 -3.19 -18.14
C VAL A 48 8.07 -4.64 -18.00
N ALA A 49 7.06 -4.92 -17.17
CA ALA A 49 6.50 -6.26 -17.00
C ALA A 49 5.84 -6.79 -18.28
N CYS A 50 5.27 -5.91 -19.10
CA CYS A 50 4.68 -6.28 -20.39
C CYS A 50 5.74 -6.69 -21.44
N LEU A 51 7.00 -6.28 -21.23
CA LEU A 51 8.16 -6.66 -22.05
C LEU A 51 8.80 -8.00 -21.63
N ASN A 52 8.10 -8.85 -20.88
CA ASN A 52 8.62 -10.13 -20.43
C ASN A 52 8.68 -11.16 -21.59
N PRO A 53 9.86 -11.60 -22.05
CA PRO A 53 9.93 -12.59 -23.14
C PRO A 53 9.43 -13.98 -22.73
N ARG A 54 9.40 -14.31 -21.42
CA ARG A 54 8.96 -15.63 -20.92
C ARG A 54 7.46 -15.88 -21.13
N ASN A 55 6.65 -14.82 -21.15
CA ASN A 55 5.22 -14.93 -21.43
C ASN A 55 4.89 -14.57 -22.89
N SER A 56 5.89 -14.60 -23.78
CA SER A 56 5.73 -14.19 -25.19
C SER A 56 5.15 -12.78 -25.34
N PHE A 57 5.46 -11.87 -24.41
CA PHE A 57 4.93 -10.52 -24.41
C PHE A 57 3.39 -10.48 -24.35
N SER A 58 2.73 -11.45 -23.71
CA SER A 58 1.26 -11.59 -23.73
C SER A 58 0.51 -10.38 -23.15
N ALA A 59 1.17 -9.59 -22.31
CA ALA A 59 0.63 -8.38 -21.71
C ALA A 59 1.05 -7.09 -22.45
N PHE A 60 1.87 -7.19 -23.50
CA PHE A 60 2.37 -6.03 -24.26
C PHE A 60 1.24 -5.37 -25.04
N ASP A 61 1.05 -4.08 -24.76
CA ASP A 61 0.12 -3.21 -25.46
C ASP A 61 0.87 -1.94 -25.84
N LYS A 62 1.06 -1.75 -27.15
CA LYS A 62 1.83 -0.64 -27.70
C LYS A 62 1.21 0.72 -27.37
N GLU A 63 -0.12 0.84 -27.37
CA GLU A 63 -0.78 2.12 -27.10
C GLU A 63 -0.67 2.47 -25.63
N LYS A 64 -0.85 1.49 -24.73
CA LYS A 64 -0.61 1.70 -23.29
C LYS A 64 0.83 2.10 -23.01
N LEU A 65 1.81 1.41 -23.61
CA LEU A 65 3.22 1.74 -23.43
C LEU A 65 3.56 3.18 -23.88
N ILE A 66 3.05 3.59 -25.05
CA ILE A 66 3.27 4.94 -25.57
C ILE A 66 2.58 5.98 -24.69
N CYS A 67 1.34 5.72 -24.26
CA CYS A 67 0.60 6.61 -23.37
C CYS A 67 1.34 6.80 -22.04
N SER A 68 1.78 5.71 -21.41
CA SER A 68 2.52 5.76 -20.15
C SER A 68 3.89 6.45 -20.28
N ILE A 69 4.57 6.40 -21.43
CA ILE A 69 5.87 7.09 -21.64
C ILE A 69 5.70 8.58 -21.99
N LEU A 70 4.63 8.96 -22.70
CA LEU A 70 4.40 10.36 -23.12
C LEU A 70 3.84 11.27 -22.00
N ILE A 71 3.45 10.70 -20.86
CA ILE A 71 2.92 11.42 -19.70
C ILE A 71 4.05 11.83 -18.71
N PHE A 72 5.29 11.42 -18.97
CA PHE A 72 6.50 11.87 -18.27
C PHE A 72 7.24 12.96 -19.06
#